data_AF-A0A9D7BSY7-F1
#
_entry.id   AF-A0A9D7BSY7-F1
#
_cell.length_a   1.000
_cell.length_b   1.000
_cell.length_c   1.000
_cell.angle_alpha   90.00
_cell.angle_beta   90.00
_cell.angle_gamma   90.00
#
_symmetry.space_group_name_H-M   'P 1'
#
loop_
_entity.id
_entity.type
_entity.pdbx_description
1 polymer ?
#
loop_
_entity_poly.entity_id
_entity_poly.type
_entity_poly.pdbx_seq_one_letter_code
_entity_poly.pdbx_strand_id
1 'polypeptide(L)'
;MGATCFAGTTSRWTSTPGSTSAAAATRASCGWPSSTRTAISVRTTNTSRSPGSVAVTRRLALAATLLLAAIGCASVARPAGPVLSPAATMREAGMVAIRTVVPDIDQDIRYFGSDNFVGTRVDGYLAPHCWLKREAAEALARVERRLRESHQRLRIFDCYRPTRAVAHFMRWANDPADLATKARHYPDFDKPQLLDGYIAPVSGHSRGATVDLTLLQCDADDAACRAVDMGTDFDFFGTRANTDSAEVTALQRRNRDRLRAAMAAEGFRNYPMEWWHFTLQLEPTPGLLYDIPVDAPEPTKPDAATGP
;
A
#
# COMPACT_ATOMS: atom_id res chain seq x y z
N MET A 1 -29.47 -63.69 1.31
CA MET A 1 -29.22 -62.70 2.38
C MET A 1 -29.85 -61.39 1.89
N GLY A 2 -31.12 -61.05 2.12
CA GLY A 2 -31.77 -60.75 3.41
C GLY A 2 -31.18 -59.44 3.95
N ALA A 3 -31.86 -58.30 4.14
CA ALA A 3 -33.28 -58.02 4.32
C ALA A 3 -33.64 -56.54 3.99
N THR A 4 -34.92 -56.32 3.73
CA THR A 4 -35.70 -55.06 3.75
C THR A 4 -36.10 -54.65 5.17
N CYS A 5 -36.34 -53.34 5.43
CA CYS A 5 -37.57 -52.80 6.07
C CYS A 5 -37.54 -51.27 6.29
N PHE A 6 -38.73 -50.73 6.57
CA PHE A 6 -39.29 -49.39 6.28
C PHE A 6 -39.48 -48.45 7.50
N ALA A 7 -39.77 -47.18 7.18
CA ALA A 7 -40.76 -46.24 7.77
C ALA A 7 -40.56 -45.49 9.11
N GLY A 8 -40.92 -44.20 9.06
CA GLY A 8 -41.58 -43.42 10.13
C GLY A 8 -41.09 -41.96 10.20
N THR A 9 -41.87 -40.90 10.45
CA THR A 9 -43.31 -40.64 10.56
C THR A 9 -43.48 -39.11 10.55
N THR A 10 -44.57 -38.60 9.99
CA THR A 10 -44.98 -37.19 10.07
C THR A 10 -45.50 -36.83 11.47
N SER A 11 -45.22 -35.63 11.98
CA SER A 11 -46.10 -34.95 12.93
C SER A 11 -46.05 -33.43 12.77
N ARG A 12 -47.24 -32.85 12.67
CA ARG A 12 -47.56 -31.43 12.57
C ARG A 12 -48.13 -31.03 13.93
N TRP A 13 -47.63 -29.96 14.55
CA TRP A 13 -48.24 -29.31 15.71
C TRP A 13 -48.39 -27.82 15.43
N THR A 14 -49.60 -27.31 15.65
CA THR A 14 -49.99 -25.90 15.63
C THR A 14 -50.14 -25.38 17.05
N SER A 15 -49.54 -24.23 17.39
CA SER A 15 -50.11 -23.19 18.29
C SER A 15 -49.16 -21.99 18.45
N THR A 16 -49.69 -20.78 18.21
CA THR A 16 -49.17 -19.42 18.54
C THR A 16 -49.64 -18.98 19.95
N PRO A 17 -49.35 -17.75 20.44
CA PRO A 17 -48.07 -17.10 20.72
C PRO A 17 -47.97 -16.61 22.19
N GLY A 18 -46.78 -16.26 22.71
CA GLY A 18 -46.71 -15.64 24.05
C GLY A 18 -45.32 -15.29 24.58
N SER A 19 -45.14 -13.99 24.82
CA SER A 19 -44.29 -13.31 25.83
C SER A 19 -42.76 -13.43 25.80
N THR A 20 -42.18 -12.23 25.71
CA THR A 20 -40.85 -11.76 26.05
C THR A 20 -40.37 -12.09 27.47
N SER A 21 -39.10 -12.46 27.64
CA SER A 21 -38.27 -11.95 28.74
C SER A 21 -36.78 -12.13 28.45
N ALA A 22 -36.01 -11.13 28.84
CA ALA A 22 -34.60 -10.94 28.56
C ALA A 22 -33.70 -11.94 29.32
N ALA A 23 -32.72 -12.52 28.61
CA ALA A 23 -31.62 -13.24 29.23
C ALA A 23 -30.45 -12.28 29.46
N ALA A 24 -30.12 -12.07 30.73
CA ALA A 24 -28.96 -11.32 31.20
C ALA A 24 -27.66 -12.05 30.83
N ALA A 25 -26.76 -11.36 30.14
CA ALA A 25 -25.39 -11.82 29.91
C ALA A 25 -24.48 -11.30 31.04
N THR A 26 -23.98 -12.23 31.86
CA THR A 26 -22.99 -11.99 32.91
C THR A 26 -21.66 -11.57 32.28
N ARG A 27 -21.22 -10.33 32.49
CA ARG A 27 -19.87 -9.87 32.16
C ARG A 27 -18.91 -10.28 33.27
N ALA A 28 -17.91 -11.10 32.93
CA ALA A 28 -16.72 -11.28 33.76
C ALA A 28 -15.74 -10.13 33.48
N SER A 29 -15.49 -9.30 34.47
CA SER A 29 -14.49 -8.23 34.47
C SER A 29 -13.23 -8.70 35.21
N CYS A 30 -12.11 -8.86 34.51
CA CYS A 30 -10.80 -9.07 35.13
C CYS A 30 -10.13 -7.70 35.37
N GLY A 31 -9.98 -7.33 36.64
CA GLY A 31 -9.27 -6.14 37.09
C GLY A 31 -7.75 -6.33 37.08
N TRP A 32 -7.03 -5.27 36.74
CA TRP A 32 -5.57 -5.16 36.86
C TRP A 32 -5.23 -4.45 38.18
N PRO A 33 -4.24 -4.91 38.97
CA PRO A 33 -3.81 -4.21 40.16
C PRO A 33 -2.87 -3.03 39.81
N SER A 34 -3.23 -1.86 40.33
CA SER A 34 -2.46 -0.62 40.32
C SER A 34 -1.26 -0.69 41.28
N SER A 35 -0.08 -0.33 40.77
CA SER A 35 1.18 -0.24 41.52
C SER A 35 1.24 1.10 42.27
N THR A 36 1.31 1.03 43.60
CA THR A 36 1.56 2.18 44.48
C THR A 36 3.04 2.57 44.47
N ARG A 37 3.29 3.88 44.32
CA ARG A 37 4.62 4.48 44.26
C ARG A 37 4.96 5.05 45.65
N THR A 38 5.87 4.41 46.38
CA THR A 38 6.36 4.89 47.68
C THR A 38 7.45 5.93 47.47
N ALA A 39 7.24 7.15 47.97
CA ALA A 39 8.22 8.22 48.00
C ALA A 39 9.16 8.05 49.20
N ILE A 40 10.48 8.03 48.95
CA ILE A 40 11.53 8.06 49.96
C ILE A 40 12.03 9.51 50.07
N SER A 41 11.81 10.13 51.22
CA SER A 41 12.35 11.44 51.60
C SER A 41 13.69 11.25 52.31
N VAL A 42 14.79 11.71 51.71
CA VAL A 42 16.08 11.84 52.39
C VAL A 42 16.27 13.29 52.83
N ARG A 43 16.49 13.45 54.13
CA ARG A 43 16.78 14.72 54.80
C ARG A 43 18.26 14.68 55.21
N THR A 44 19.05 15.66 54.80
CA THR A 44 20.37 15.92 55.39
C THR A 44 20.68 17.42 55.42
N THR A 45 21.53 17.75 56.36
CA THR A 45 21.57 18.95 57.20
C THR A 45 22.39 20.10 56.63
N ASN A 46 21.99 21.31 57.04
CA ASN A 46 22.69 22.57 56.87
C ASN A 46 23.88 22.68 57.85
N THR A 47 25.03 23.21 57.41
CA THR A 47 26.06 23.70 58.34
C THR A 47 26.81 24.86 57.69
N SER A 48 26.78 26.02 58.35
CA SER A 48 27.45 27.26 57.97
C SER A 48 28.74 27.47 58.77
N ARG A 49 29.81 27.98 58.13
CA ARG A 49 30.60 29.16 58.57
C ARG A 49 31.85 29.38 57.69
N SER A 50 32.06 30.64 57.28
CA SER A 50 33.29 31.24 56.72
C SER A 50 34.23 31.74 57.85
N PRO A 51 35.26 32.60 57.62
CA PRO A 51 36.22 32.78 56.50
C PRO A 51 37.70 32.81 56.99
N GLY A 52 38.68 32.83 56.08
CA GLY A 52 40.09 33.13 56.43
C GLY A 52 41.01 33.20 55.22
N SER A 53 41.53 34.41 54.95
CA SER A 53 42.39 34.83 53.84
C SER A 53 43.80 34.24 53.88
N VAL A 54 44.53 34.25 52.73
CA VAL A 54 45.87 34.86 52.53
C VAL A 54 46.46 34.51 51.14
N ALA A 55 46.87 35.59 50.45
CA ALA A 55 47.96 35.78 49.47
C ALA A 55 48.12 34.88 48.22
N VAL A 56 47.79 35.49 47.07
CA VAL A 56 48.69 35.83 45.93
C VAL A 56 50.00 35.05 45.80
N THR A 57 50.20 34.38 44.66
CA THR A 57 51.29 34.69 43.71
C THR A 57 51.23 33.85 42.43
N ARG A 58 51.39 34.54 41.29
CA ARG A 58 52.15 34.19 40.06
C ARG A 58 51.82 32.88 39.33
N ARG A 59 51.84 32.75 38.00
CA ARG A 59 51.92 33.59 36.78
C ARG A 59 52.03 32.52 35.67
N LEU A 60 51.33 32.72 34.53
CA LEU A 60 51.67 32.21 33.18
C LEU A 60 51.66 30.67 33.02
N ALA A 61 51.15 30.05 31.97
CA ALA A 61 50.53 30.45 30.72
C ALA A 61 49.85 29.19 30.15
N LEU A 62 48.77 29.35 29.39
CA LEU A 62 48.61 28.64 28.12
C LEU A 62 47.47 29.33 27.36
N ALA A 63 47.84 30.15 26.38
CA ALA A 63 46.94 30.56 25.33
C ALA A 63 46.81 29.39 24.35
N ALA A 64 45.61 28.87 24.17
CA ALA A 64 45.26 28.01 23.04
C ALA A 64 43.78 28.27 22.68
N THR A 65 43.60 29.24 21.78
CA THR A 65 42.57 29.25 20.72
C THR A 65 41.15 28.83 21.12
N LEU A 66 40.34 29.83 21.48
CA LEU A 66 38.90 29.83 21.24
C LEU A 66 38.66 29.87 19.72
N LEU A 67 38.64 28.69 19.10
CA LEU A 67 38.16 28.50 17.72
C LEU A 67 37.08 27.41 17.74
N LEU A 68 35.97 27.69 18.43
CA LEU A 68 34.78 26.86 18.36
C LEU A 68 33.59 27.69 17.88
N ALA A 69 32.87 27.10 16.93
CA ALA A 69 31.56 27.48 16.40
C ALA A 69 31.53 28.54 15.28
N ALA A 70 32.23 28.25 14.19
CA ALA A 70 31.68 28.50 12.86
C ALA A 70 31.61 27.16 12.10
N ILE A 71 30.89 26.19 12.67
CA ILE A 71 30.39 25.07 11.86
C ILE A 71 29.36 25.72 10.95
N GLY A 72 29.77 26.01 9.72
CA GLY A 72 28.87 26.51 8.69
C GLY A 72 27.62 25.65 8.70
N CYS A 73 26.46 26.27 8.79
CA CYS A 73 25.21 25.64 8.40
C CYS A 73 25.41 25.15 6.97
N ALA A 74 25.79 23.89 6.80
CA ALA A 74 25.55 23.18 5.57
C ALA A 74 24.04 23.24 5.41
N SER A 75 23.58 24.17 4.57
CA SER A 75 22.22 24.23 4.11
C SER A 75 21.90 22.84 3.58
N VAL A 76 21.17 22.05 4.36
CA VAL A 76 20.61 20.78 3.91
C VAL A 76 19.81 21.14 2.68
N ALA A 77 20.34 20.80 1.51
CA ALA A 77 19.71 21.10 0.24
C ALA A 77 18.30 20.51 0.33
N ARG A 78 17.30 21.39 0.30
CA ARG A 78 15.90 21.00 0.28
C ARG A 78 15.77 20.04 -0.91
N PRO A 79 15.19 18.83 -0.75
CA PRO A 79 15.04 17.94 -1.89
C PRO A 79 14.29 18.72 -2.96
N ALA A 80 14.90 18.84 -4.14
CA ALA A 80 14.25 19.42 -5.30
C ALA A 80 12.90 18.71 -5.46
N GLY A 81 11.85 19.46 -5.76
CA GLY A 81 10.54 18.89 -6.05
C GLY A 81 10.62 17.81 -7.14
N PRO A 82 9.55 17.05 -7.38
CA PRO A 82 9.58 16.00 -8.38
C PRO A 82 10.04 16.55 -9.74
N VAL A 83 11.01 15.89 -10.36
CA VAL A 83 11.62 16.28 -11.64
C VAL A 83 11.17 15.28 -12.70
N LEU A 84 10.80 15.76 -13.88
CA LEU A 84 10.50 14.90 -15.01
C LEU A 84 11.80 14.35 -15.62
N SER A 85 11.86 13.03 -15.80
CA SER A 85 12.96 12.33 -16.44
C SER A 85 13.05 12.66 -17.92
N PRO A 86 14.27 12.81 -18.48
CA PRO A 86 14.45 12.95 -19.93
C PRO A 86 14.32 11.62 -20.69
N ALA A 87 14.15 10.48 -20.00
CA ALA A 87 14.02 9.18 -20.64
C ALA A 87 12.82 9.16 -21.61
N ALA A 88 13.07 8.73 -22.85
CA ALA A 88 12.08 8.66 -23.92
C ALA A 88 11.55 7.24 -24.12
N THR A 89 12.25 6.22 -23.61
CA THR A 89 11.85 4.81 -23.75
C THR A 89 11.83 4.08 -22.41
N MET A 90 11.01 3.02 -22.29
CA MET A 90 10.96 2.18 -21.09
C MET A 90 12.35 1.63 -20.72
N ARG A 91 13.16 1.29 -21.73
CA ARG A 91 14.54 0.83 -21.55
C ARG A 91 15.44 1.89 -20.93
N GLU A 92 15.41 3.14 -21.43
CA GLU A 92 16.15 4.26 -20.83
C GLU A 92 15.67 4.56 -19.41
N ALA A 93 14.38 4.37 -19.14
CA ALA A 93 13.81 4.46 -17.81
C ALA A 93 14.14 3.26 -16.91
N GLY A 94 14.90 2.27 -17.37
CA GLY A 94 15.23 1.06 -16.58
C GLY A 94 13.99 0.24 -16.20
N MET A 95 12.93 0.34 -16.99
CA MET A 95 11.68 -0.39 -16.79
C MET A 95 11.63 -1.64 -17.65
N VAL A 96 10.99 -2.68 -17.12
CA VAL A 96 10.73 -3.95 -17.79
C VAL A 96 9.25 -4.28 -17.69
N ALA A 97 8.72 -4.93 -18.73
CA ALA A 97 7.35 -5.45 -18.68
C ALA A 97 7.32 -6.64 -17.72
N ILE A 98 6.35 -6.71 -16.82
CA ILE A 98 6.32 -7.74 -15.76
C ILE A 98 6.32 -9.17 -16.34
N ARG A 99 5.69 -9.37 -17.50
CA ARG A 99 5.66 -10.67 -18.19
C ARG A 99 7.02 -11.14 -18.75
N THR A 100 8.03 -10.28 -18.74
CA THR A 100 9.41 -10.73 -19.04
C THR A 100 10.03 -11.46 -17.85
N VAL A 101 9.51 -11.25 -16.63
CA VAL A 101 9.99 -11.88 -15.38
C VAL A 101 8.98 -12.93 -14.88
N VAL A 102 7.69 -12.71 -15.09
CA VAL A 102 6.60 -13.63 -14.73
C VAL A 102 5.64 -13.79 -15.93
N PRO A 103 5.94 -14.68 -16.89
CA PRO A 103 5.26 -14.73 -18.19
C PRO A 103 3.74 -14.86 -18.13
N ASP A 104 3.24 -15.60 -17.15
CA ASP A 104 1.83 -15.96 -16.98
C ASP A 104 1.10 -15.09 -15.94
N ILE A 105 1.73 -14.05 -15.35
CA ILE A 105 1.08 -13.21 -14.34
C ILE A 105 -0.21 -12.59 -14.88
N ASP A 106 -1.27 -12.58 -14.08
CA ASP A 106 -2.55 -12.04 -14.50
C ASP A 106 -2.51 -10.50 -14.49
N GLN A 107 -3.01 -9.90 -15.57
CA GLN A 107 -3.07 -8.45 -15.74
C GLN A 107 -4.46 -8.07 -16.22
N ASP A 108 -5.05 -7.10 -15.53
CA ASP A 108 -6.32 -6.47 -15.84
C ASP A 108 -6.10 -4.95 -15.80
N ILE A 109 -5.30 -4.43 -16.74
CA ILE A 109 -4.81 -3.05 -16.75
C ILE A 109 -5.98 -2.08 -17.01
N ARG A 110 -6.57 -1.56 -15.94
CA ARG A 110 -7.89 -0.88 -15.97
C ARG A 110 -7.88 0.43 -16.74
N TYR A 111 -6.77 1.15 -16.71
CA TYR A 111 -6.64 2.46 -17.36
C TYR A 111 -6.44 2.39 -18.87
N PHE A 112 -6.18 1.20 -19.43
CA PHE A 112 -6.24 0.97 -20.88
C PHE A 112 -7.70 0.83 -21.38
N GLY A 113 -8.61 0.34 -20.54
CA GLY A 113 -10.03 0.20 -20.83
C GLY A 113 -10.86 1.37 -20.31
N SER A 114 -12.19 1.20 -20.32
CA SER A 114 -13.15 2.14 -19.71
C SER A 114 -13.63 1.71 -18.32
N ASP A 115 -13.23 0.52 -17.84
CA ASP A 115 -13.60 -0.01 -16.52
C ASP A 115 -12.71 0.56 -15.41
N ASN A 116 -12.77 1.88 -15.24
CA ASN A 116 -12.04 2.66 -14.24
C ASN A 116 -12.85 3.91 -13.84
N PHE A 117 -12.40 4.64 -12.83
CA PHE A 117 -13.16 5.79 -12.29
C PHE A 117 -13.31 6.98 -13.26
N VAL A 118 -12.45 7.11 -14.29
CA VAL A 118 -12.62 8.13 -15.33
C VAL A 118 -13.71 7.72 -16.34
N GLY A 119 -14.03 6.41 -16.43
CA GLY A 119 -15.04 5.87 -17.33
C GLY A 119 -14.61 5.79 -18.79
N THR A 120 -13.36 6.15 -19.11
CA THR A 120 -12.77 6.09 -20.45
C THR A 120 -11.31 5.63 -20.37
N ARG A 121 -10.70 5.38 -21.53
CA ARG A 121 -9.25 5.11 -21.60
C ARG A 121 -8.49 6.34 -21.13
N VAL A 122 -7.52 6.11 -20.24
CA VAL A 122 -6.70 7.17 -19.64
C VAL A 122 -5.54 7.52 -20.58
N ASP A 123 -5.16 8.80 -20.61
CA ASP A 123 -4.09 9.29 -21.47
C ASP A 123 -2.77 8.58 -21.17
N GLY A 124 -2.08 8.15 -22.23
CA GLY A 124 -0.79 7.46 -22.11
C GLY A 124 -0.89 5.94 -21.95
N TYR A 125 -2.07 5.36 -21.72
CA TYR A 125 -2.27 3.91 -21.78
C TYR A 125 -2.62 3.47 -23.20
N LEU A 126 -1.59 3.13 -23.99
CA LEU A 126 -1.73 2.68 -25.39
C LEU A 126 -1.87 1.16 -25.50
N ALA A 127 -1.47 0.42 -24.48
CA ALA A 127 -1.60 -1.04 -24.40
C ALA A 127 -1.81 -1.53 -22.95
N PRO A 128 -2.38 -2.73 -22.73
CA PRO A 128 -2.66 -3.27 -21.40
C PRO A 128 -1.44 -3.99 -20.79
N HIS A 129 -0.33 -3.28 -20.60
CA HIS A 129 0.91 -3.85 -20.03
C HIS A 129 1.32 -3.16 -18.73
N CYS A 130 1.68 -3.96 -17.73
CA CYS A 130 2.36 -3.50 -16.53
C CYS A 130 3.86 -3.38 -16.79
N TRP A 131 4.37 -2.15 -16.69
CA TRP A 131 5.79 -1.82 -16.67
C TRP A 131 6.21 -1.45 -15.25
N LEU A 132 7.38 -1.92 -14.83
CA LEU A 132 7.96 -1.62 -13.52
C LEU A 132 9.47 -1.42 -13.66
N LYS A 133 10.07 -0.66 -12.76
CA LYS A 133 11.52 -0.73 -12.51
C LYS A 133 11.90 -2.19 -12.27
N ARG A 134 13.06 -2.60 -12.80
CA ARG A 134 13.53 -3.99 -12.74
C ARG A 134 13.47 -4.55 -11.32
N GLU A 135 13.93 -3.79 -10.34
CA GLU A 135 13.95 -4.19 -8.93
C GLU A 135 12.54 -4.44 -8.38
N ALA A 136 11.57 -3.62 -8.77
CA ALA A 136 10.16 -3.81 -8.41
C ALA A 136 9.54 -5.02 -9.12
N ALA A 137 9.84 -5.24 -10.39
CA ALA A 137 9.39 -6.42 -11.12
C ALA A 137 9.94 -7.72 -10.50
N GLU A 138 11.22 -7.74 -10.15
CA GLU A 138 11.86 -8.89 -9.51
C GLU A 138 11.33 -9.13 -8.10
N ALA A 139 11.09 -8.09 -7.31
CA ALA A 139 10.45 -8.22 -6.01
C ALA A 139 9.03 -8.79 -6.14
N LEU A 140 8.23 -8.28 -7.08
CA LEU A 140 6.88 -8.78 -7.33
C LEU A 140 6.88 -10.24 -7.80
N ALA A 141 7.88 -10.64 -8.60
CA ALA A 141 8.06 -12.03 -9.00
C ALA A 141 8.32 -12.98 -7.82
N ARG A 142 9.01 -12.49 -6.77
CA ARG A 142 9.19 -13.27 -5.53
C ARG A 142 7.88 -13.38 -4.73
N VAL A 143 7.08 -12.31 -4.68
CA VAL A 143 5.74 -12.34 -4.08
C VAL A 143 4.86 -13.38 -4.78
N GLU A 144 4.75 -13.30 -6.11
CA GLU A 144 3.96 -14.24 -6.92
C GLU A 144 4.42 -15.68 -6.67
N ARG A 145 5.74 -15.96 -6.73
CA ARG A 145 6.27 -17.31 -6.53
C ARG A 145 5.87 -17.88 -5.17
N ARG A 146 5.95 -17.07 -4.11
CA ARG A 146 5.59 -17.51 -2.75
C ARG A 146 4.09 -17.73 -2.60
N LEU A 147 3.25 -16.90 -3.23
CA LEU A 147 1.80 -17.07 -3.19
C LEU A 147 1.34 -18.36 -3.87
N ARG A 148 2.06 -18.81 -4.92
CA ARG A 148 1.75 -20.07 -5.61
C ARG A 148 1.88 -21.29 -4.72
N GLU A 149 2.71 -21.24 -3.67
CA GLU A 149 2.83 -22.31 -2.67
C GLU A 149 1.52 -22.59 -1.93
N SER A 150 0.56 -21.66 -1.96
CA SER A 150 -0.78 -21.82 -1.38
C SER A 150 -1.90 -21.69 -2.41
N HIS A 151 -1.65 -22.02 -3.68
CA HIS A 151 -2.61 -21.88 -4.79
C HIS A 151 -3.16 -20.45 -4.93
N GLN A 152 -2.32 -19.45 -4.68
CA GLN A 152 -2.68 -18.05 -4.84
C GLN A 152 -1.79 -17.38 -5.87
N ARG A 153 -2.36 -16.38 -6.54
CA ARG A 153 -1.68 -15.61 -7.58
C ARG A 153 -2.02 -14.14 -7.46
N LEU A 154 -1.30 -13.29 -8.17
CA LEU A 154 -1.56 -11.86 -8.28
C LEU A 154 -2.35 -11.55 -9.54
N ARG A 155 -3.29 -10.60 -9.44
CA ARG A 155 -3.87 -9.87 -10.56
C ARG A 155 -3.50 -8.39 -10.43
N ILE A 156 -2.89 -7.85 -11.46
CA ILE A 156 -2.40 -6.47 -11.50
C ILE A 156 -3.41 -5.57 -12.20
N PHE A 157 -3.79 -4.47 -11.56
CA PHE A 157 -4.69 -3.44 -12.11
C PHE A 157 -3.95 -2.24 -12.69
N ASP A 158 -2.84 -1.83 -12.07
CA ASP A 158 -1.97 -0.77 -12.58
C ASP A 158 -0.53 -0.91 -12.06
N CYS A 159 0.43 -0.35 -12.79
CA CYS A 159 1.86 -0.33 -12.45
C CYS A 159 2.45 1.04 -12.75
N TYR A 160 3.49 1.15 -13.59
CA TYR A 160 3.95 2.43 -14.07
C TYR A 160 2.79 3.22 -14.73
N ARG A 161 2.58 4.45 -14.23
CA ARG A 161 1.58 5.40 -14.69
C ARG A 161 2.27 6.66 -15.20
N PRO A 162 2.17 6.98 -16.50
CA PRO A 162 2.78 8.20 -17.06
C PRO A 162 2.22 9.46 -16.39
N THR A 163 3.01 10.52 -16.25
CA THR A 163 2.52 11.77 -15.65
C THR A 163 1.34 12.38 -16.42
N ARG A 164 1.23 12.16 -17.73
CA ARG A 164 0.06 12.56 -18.54
C ARG A 164 -1.24 11.85 -18.13
N ALA A 165 -1.15 10.62 -17.63
CA ALA A 165 -2.31 9.91 -17.07
C ALA A 165 -2.76 10.59 -15.78
N VAL A 166 -1.81 10.97 -14.91
CA VAL A 166 -2.10 11.76 -13.70
C VAL A 166 -2.71 13.11 -14.08
N ALA A 167 -2.22 13.78 -15.13
CA ALA A 167 -2.83 15.01 -15.63
C ALA A 167 -4.27 14.79 -16.15
N HIS A 168 -4.57 13.65 -16.79
CA HIS A 168 -5.94 13.29 -17.14
C HIS A 168 -6.80 13.12 -15.88
N PHE A 169 -6.33 12.39 -14.86
CA PHE A 169 -7.03 12.26 -13.58
C PHE A 169 -7.34 13.61 -12.93
N MET A 170 -6.38 14.54 -12.97
CA MET A 170 -6.60 15.89 -12.46
C MET A 170 -7.63 16.67 -13.28
N ARG A 171 -7.61 16.59 -14.62
CA ARG A 171 -8.65 17.23 -15.45
C ARG A 171 -10.03 16.66 -15.14
N TRP A 172 -10.14 15.34 -15.03
CA TRP A 172 -11.38 14.67 -14.64
C TRP A 172 -11.82 15.12 -13.23
N ALA A 173 -10.95 15.06 -12.22
CA ALA A 173 -11.28 15.45 -10.85
C ALA A 173 -11.74 16.91 -10.72
N ASN A 174 -11.24 17.79 -11.59
CA ASN A 174 -11.63 19.20 -11.65
C ASN A 174 -12.86 19.48 -12.54
N ASP A 175 -13.46 18.46 -13.14
CA ASP A 175 -14.77 18.56 -13.81
C ASP A 175 -15.87 18.05 -12.86
N PRO A 176 -16.58 18.93 -12.14
CA PRO A 176 -17.63 18.52 -11.20
C PRO A 176 -18.90 18.00 -11.90
N ALA A 177 -19.07 18.23 -13.20
CA ALA A 177 -20.26 17.80 -13.95
C ALA A 177 -20.14 16.33 -14.39
N ASP A 178 -18.92 15.83 -14.59
CA ASP A 178 -18.70 14.43 -14.93
C ASP A 178 -18.83 13.55 -13.67
N LEU A 179 -20.01 12.95 -13.50
CA LEU A 179 -20.38 12.06 -12.39
C LEU A 179 -20.74 10.66 -12.86
N ALA A 180 -20.40 10.30 -14.11
CA ALA A 180 -20.87 9.06 -14.75
C ALA A 180 -20.52 7.79 -13.95
N THR A 181 -19.39 7.81 -13.24
CA THR A 181 -18.84 6.68 -12.48
C THR A 181 -19.04 6.80 -10.97
N LYS A 182 -19.64 7.89 -10.47
CA LYS A 182 -19.78 8.21 -9.03
C LYS A 182 -20.38 7.06 -8.24
N ALA A 183 -21.52 6.52 -8.70
CA ALA A 183 -22.24 5.47 -7.98
C ALA A 183 -21.41 4.21 -7.71
N ARG A 184 -20.42 3.92 -8.56
CA ARG A 184 -19.54 2.76 -8.42
C ARG A 184 -18.25 3.08 -7.66
N HIS A 185 -17.62 4.19 -8.00
CA HIS A 185 -16.25 4.47 -7.57
C HIS A 185 -16.17 5.36 -6.34
N TYR A 186 -17.12 6.26 -6.11
CA TYR A 186 -17.07 7.21 -4.99
C TYR A 186 -18.49 7.61 -4.54
N PRO A 187 -19.35 6.63 -4.19
CA PRO A 187 -20.76 6.90 -3.92
C PRO A 187 -20.97 7.85 -2.72
N ASP A 188 -20.06 7.79 -1.75
CA ASP A 188 -20.18 8.51 -0.48
C ASP A 188 -19.45 9.87 -0.49
N PHE A 189 -18.72 10.20 -1.56
CA PHE A 189 -17.89 11.41 -1.66
C PHE A 189 -18.27 12.28 -2.84
N ASP A 190 -18.10 13.59 -2.68
CA ASP A 190 -18.07 14.54 -3.78
C ASP A 190 -16.66 14.62 -4.39
N LYS A 191 -16.61 14.95 -5.69
CA LYS A 191 -15.38 14.88 -6.49
C LYS A 191 -14.18 15.63 -5.87
N PRO A 192 -14.34 16.83 -5.27
CA PRO A 192 -13.24 17.52 -4.60
C PRO A 192 -12.62 16.73 -3.43
N GLN A 193 -13.42 15.93 -2.71
CA GLN A 193 -12.93 15.12 -1.58
C GLN A 193 -12.00 13.99 -2.05
N LEU A 194 -12.03 13.62 -3.34
CA LEU A 194 -11.10 12.65 -3.90
C LEU A 194 -9.66 13.17 -3.89
N LEU A 195 -9.46 14.49 -3.86
CA LEU A 195 -8.14 15.11 -3.79
C LEU A 195 -7.51 15.01 -2.38
N ASP A 196 -8.28 14.58 -1.37
CA ASP A 196 -7.83 14.39 0.00
C ASP A 196 -7.22 12.99 0.23
N GLY A 197 -6.41 12.52 -0.74
CA GLY A 197 -5.59 11.31 -0.59
C GLY A 197 -5.77 10.22 -1.64
N TYR A 198 -6.88 10.21 -2.39
CA TYR A 198 -7.10 9.19 -3.44
C TYR A 198 -6.54 9.62 -4.80
N ILE A 199 -6.67 10.90 -5.15
CA ILE A 199 -6.14 11.48 -6.38
C ILE A 199 -5.16 12.59 -6.02
N ALA A 200 -3.92 12.46 -6.49
CA ALA A 200 -2.87 13.44 -6.26
C ALA A 200 -2.26 13.93 -7.58
N PRO A 201 -1.83 15.21 -7.66
CA PRO A 201 -1.17 15.74 -8.85
C PRO A 201 0.21 15.11 -9.11
N VAL A 202 0.74 14.37 -8.14
CA VAL A 202 2.01 13.62 -8.23
C VAL A 202 1.76 12.21 -7.70
N SER A 203 2.00 11.19 -8.53
CA SER A 203 1.74 9.79 -8.17
C SER A 203 3.03 8.99 -7.94
N GLY A 204 2.98 8.06 -6.98
CA GLY A 204 3.97 6.99 -6.79
C GLY A 204 4.24 6.19 -8.07
N HIS A 205 3.16 5.86 -8.78
CA HIS A 205 3.18 5.08 -10.01
C HIS A 205 4.05 5.70 -11.10
N SER A 206 4.16 7.02 -11.16
CA SER A 206 5.00 7.70 -12.14
C SER A 206 6.51 7.50 -11.92
N ARG A 207 6.92 6.80 -10.86
CA ARG A 207 8.31 6.40 -10.58
C ARG A 207 8.61 4.96 -11.02
N GLY A 208 7.59 4.18 -11.38
CA GLY A 208 7.72 2.78 -11.82
C GLY A 208 7.96 1.76 -10.70
N ALA A 209 7.74 2.13 -9.44
CA ALA A 209 7.96 1.26 -8.27
C ALA A 209 6.66 0.94 -7.51
N THR A 210 5.52 1.42 -8.01
CA THR A 210 4.22 1.30 -7.37
C THR A 210 3.32 0.42 -8.23
N VAL A 211 2.52 -0.40 -7.56
CA VAL A 211 1.61 -1.36 -8.18
C VAL A 211 0.28 -1.38 -7.43
N ASP A 212 -0.80 -1.48 -8.19
CA ASP A 212 -2.16 -1.72 -7.71
C ASP A 212 -2.56 -3.14 -8.09
N LEU A 213 -2.94 -3.97 -7.11
CA LEU A 213 -3.19 -5.39 -7.35
C LEU A 213 -4.12 -6.04 -6.32
N THR A 214 -4.57 -7.26 -6.64
CA THR A 214 -5.31 -8.14 -5.72
C THR A 214 -4.76 -9.55 -5.71
N LEU A 215 -5.26 -10.37 -4.79
CA LEU A 215 -5.03 -11.80 -4.76
C LEU A 215 -6.10 -12.53 -5.58
N LEU A 216 -5.65 -13.55 -6.30
CA LEU A 216 -6.47 -14.61 -6.83
C LEU A 216 -6.31 -15.85 -5.93
N GLN A 217 -7.39 -16.58 -5.74
CA GLN A 217 -7.38 -17.95 -5.25
C GLN A 217 -7.63 -18.88 -6.42
N CYS A 218 -6.74 -19.84 -6.62
CA CYS A 218 -6.82 -20.85 -7.66
C CYS A 218 -7.25 -22.20 -7.08
N ASP A 219 -7.72 -23.09 -7.95
CA ASP A 219 -7.89 -24.51 -7.64
C ASP A 219 -6.54 -25.22 -7.51
N ALA A 220 -6.56 -26.52 -7.20
CA ALA A 220 -5.36 -27.30 -6.91
C ALA A 220 -4.38 -27.41 -8.10
N ASP A 221 -4.87 -27.23 -9.32
CA ASP A 221 -4.09 -27.34 -10.56
C ASP A 221 -3.75 -25.96 -11.16
N ASP A 222 -4.06 -24.88 -10.45
CA ASP A 222 -3.95 -23.48 -10.90
C ASP A 222 -4.70 -23.18 -12.22
N ALA A 223 -5.68 -24.00 -12.58
CA ALA A 223 -6.42 -23.93 -13.84
C ALA A 223 -7.53 -22.89 -13.80
N ALA A 224 -8.22 -22.75 -12.67
CA ALA A 224 -9.25 -21.75 -12.46
C ALA A 224 -8.94 -20.86 -11.26
N CYS A 225 -8.65 -19.59 -11.52
CA CYS A 225 -8.37 -18.58 -10.50
C CYS A 225 -9.52 -17.57 -10.39
N ARG A 226 -9.90 -17.19 -9.17
CA ARG A 226 -10.90 -16.15 -8.90
C ARG A 226 -10.33 -15.10 -7.96
N ALA A 227 -10.65 -13.83 -8.20
CA ALA A 227 -10.28 -12.76 -7.28
C ALA A 227 -10.89 -13.01 -5.90
N VAL A 228 -10.09 -12.84 -4.86
CA VAL A 228 -10.60 -12.93 -3.49
C VAL A 228 -11.40 -11.67 -3.16
N ASP A 229 -12.45 -11.82 -2.36
CA ASP A 229 -13.25 -10.68 -1.92
C ASP A 229 -12.46 -9.82 -0.93
N MET A 230 -12.21 -8.57 -1.32
CA MET A 230 -11.50 -7.56 -0.53
C MET A 230 -12.44 -6.52 0.08
N GLY A 231 -13.76 -6.66 -0.10
CA GLY A 231 -14.81 -5.78 0.45
C GLY A 231 -15.13 -4.54 -0.38
N THR A 232 -14.26 -4.18 -1.32
CA THR A 232 -14.52 -3.19 -2.37
C THR A 232 -13.83 -3.63 -3.65
N ASP A 233 -14.29 -3.10 -4.79
CA ASP A 233 -13.53 -3.15 -6.04
C ASP A 233 -12.25 -2.27 -5.95
N PHE A 234 -11.36 -2.46 -6.91
CA PHE A 234 -10.28 -1.52 -7.23
C PHE A 234 -10.85 -0.15 -7.61
N ASP A 235 -10.12 0.94 -7.28
CA ASP A 235 -10.54 2.33 -7.46
C ASP A 235 -11.89 2.67 -6.79
N PHE A 236 -12.25 1.98 -5.71
CA PHE A 236 -13.31 2.40 -4.81
C PHE A 236 -12.76 3.46 -3.84
N PHE A 237 -13.04 4.73 -4.10
CA PHE A 237 -12.64 5.84 -3.25
C PHE A 237 -13.66 6.06 -2.13
N GLY A 238 -13.38 5.46 -0.98
CA GLY A 238 -14.17 5.58 0.24
C GLY A 238 -13.48 4.92 1.42
N THR A 239 -13.93 5.23 2.64
CA THR A 239 -13.32 4.73 3.88
C THR A 239 -13.35 3.20 3.99
N ARG A 240 -14.26 2.52 3.28
CA ARG A 240 -14.29 1.06 3.17
C ARG A 240 -13.06 0.49 2.45
N ALA A 241 -12.47 1.22 1.51
CA ALA A 241 -11.26 0.79 0.80
C ALA A 241 -9.98 0.96 1.63
N ASN A 242 -10.00 1.80 2.67
CA ASN A 242 -8.86 1.95 3.58
C ASN A 242 -8.43 0.58 4.10
N THR A 243 -7.13 0.28 4.05
CA THR A 243 -6.59 -1.06 4.31
C THR A 243 -7.09 -1.63 5.64
N ASP A 244 -7.07 -0.81 6.69
CA ASP A 244 -7.49 -1.19 8.03
C ASP A 244 -8.93 -0.77 8.38
N SER A 245 -9.81 -0.54 7.39
CA SER A 245 -11.22 -0.16 7.60
C SER A 245 -11.99 -1.12 8.51
N ALA A 246 -12.75 -0.57 9.46
CA ALA A 246 -13.62 -1.36 10.34
C ALA A 246 -14.93 -1.80 9.67
N GLU A 247 -15.22 -1.29 8.46
CA GLU A 247 -16.47 -1.55 7.73
C GLU A 247 -16.48 -2.89 6.99
N VAL A 248 -15.33 -3.56 6.86
CA VAL A 248 -15.20 -4.84 6.16
C VAL A 248 -15.40 -6.03 7.09
N THR A 249 -15.82 -7.15 6.51
CA THR A 249 -15.97 -8.41 7.25
C THR A 249 -14.61 -8.95 7.72
N ALA A 250 -14.64 -9.85 8.71
CA ALA A 250 -13.44 -10.51 9.19
C ALA A 250 -12.70 -11.31 8.08
N LEU A 251 -13.44 -11.87 7.11
CA LEU A 251 -12.83 -12.57 5.97
C LEU A 251 -12.10 -11.60 5.03
N GLN A 252 -12.75 -10.50 4.65
CA GLN A 252 -12.14 -9.47 3.80
C GLN A 252 -10.91 -8.85 4.45
N ARG A 253 -10.95 -8.58 5.77
CA ARG A 253 -9.77 -8.16 6.54
C ARG A 253 -8.63 -9.16 6.45
N ARG A 254 -8.89 -10.46 6.68
CA ARG A 254 -7.86 -11.51 6.54
C ARG A 254 -7.28 -11.57 5.12
N ASN A 255 -8.09 -11.35 4.09
CA ASN A 255 -7.60 -11.32 2.70
C ASN A 255 -6.67 -10.12 2.47
N ARG A 256 -7.05 -8.92 2.93
CA ARG A 256 -6.20 -7.72 2.88
C ARG A 256 -4.90 -7.91 3.67
N ASP A 257 -4.98 -8.48 4.87
CA ASP A 257 -3.81 -8.77 5.70
C ASP A 257 -2.86 -9.77 5.03
N ARG A 258 -3.41 -10.81 4.37
CA ARG A 258 -2.61 -11.76 3.61
C ARG A 258 -1.87 -11.09 2.46
N LEU A 259 -2.58 -10.26 1.69
CA LEU A 259 -1.96 -9.52 0.59
C LEU A 259 -0.87 -8.58 1.13
N ARG A 260 -1.21 -7.77 2.14
CA ARG A 260 -0.28 -6.85 2.80
C ARG A 260 0.97 -7.56 3.31
N ALA A 261 0.82 -8.70 3.97
CA ALA A 261 1.94 -9.48 4.49
C ALA A 261 2.81 -10.07 3.37
N ALA A 262 2.20 -10.60 2.30
CA ALA A 262 2.93 -11.14 1.15
C ALA A 262 3.76 -10.06 0.45
N MET A 263 3.15 -8.89 0.21
CA MET A 263 3.82 -7.74 -0.39
C MET A 263 4.94 -7.19 0.52
N ALA A 264 4.67 -7.02 1.82
CA ALA A 264 5.65 -6.52 2.78
C ALA A 264 6.87 -7.42 2.96
N ALA A 265 6.69 -8.74 2.85
CA ALA A 265 7.80 -9.70 2.92
C ALA A 265 8.87 -9.47 1.83
N GLU A 266 8.50 -8.83 0.71
CA GLU A 266 9.40 -8.51 -0.40
C GLU A 266 9.70 -7.00 -0.51
N GLY A 267 9.45 -6.25 0.57
CA GLY A 267 9.84 -4.84 0.69
C GLY A 267 8.81 -3.81 0.21
N PHE A 268 7.63 -4.25 -0.22
CA PHE A 268 6.56 -3.32 -0.60
C PHE A 268 5.85 -2.73 0.62
N ARG A 269 5.55 -1.43 0.58
CA ARG A 269 4.78 -0.73 1.59
C ARG A 269 3.38 -0.41 1.07
N ASN A 270 2.36 -0.80 1.83
CA ASN A 270 0.96 -0.45 1.52
C ASN A 270 0.68 1.04 1.78
N TYR A 271 -0.19 1.63 0.96
CA TYR A 271 -0.80 2.93 1.25
C TYR A 271 -2.10 2.75 2.07
N PRO A 272 -2.23 3.38 3.26
CA PRO A 272 -3.34 3.07 4.19
C PRO A 272 -4.75 3.33 3.68
N MET A 273 -4.94 4.22 2.70
CA MET A 273 -6.28 4.55 2.17
C MET A 273 -6.73 3.59 1.07
N GLU A 274 -5.85 2.73 0.57
CA GLU A 274 -6.10 1.87 -0.59
C GLU A 274 -5.51 0.48 -0.34
N TRP A 275 -6.37 -0.51 -0.08
CA TRP A 275 -5.92 -1.87 0.22
C TRP A 275 -5.11 -2.54 -0.91
N TRP A 276 -5.29 -2.07 -2.15
CA TRP A 276 -4.65 -2.61 -3.35
C TRP A 276 -3.29 -1.96 -3.67
N HIS A 277 -2.96 -0.82 -3.06
CA HIS A 277 -1.84 0.04 -3.47
C HIS A 277 -0.57 -0.23 -2.68
N PHE A 278 0.53 -0.51 -3.40
CA PHE A 278 1.82 -0.88 -2.82
C PHE A 278 2.97 -0.22 -3.54
N THR A 279 3.92 0.35 -2.80
CA THR A 279 5.15 0.93 -3.36
C THR A 279 6.38 0.22 -2.82
N LEU A 280 7.27 -0.24 -3.70
CA LEU A 280 8.60 -0.67 -3.32
C LEU A 280 9.47 0.57 -3.03
N GLN A 281 10.11 0.61 -1.87
CA GLN A 281 11.02 1.70 -1.56
C GLN A 281 12.31 1.56 -2.37
N LEU A 282 12.47 2.42 -3.38
CA LEU A 282 13.68 2.50 -4.20
C LEU A 282 14.54 3.68 -3.75
N GLU A 283 15.77 3.42 -3.32
CA GLU A 283 16.84 4.42 -3.22
C GLU A 283 17.72 4.31 -4.49
N PRO A 284 18.25 5.41 -5.08
CA PRO A 284 18.39 6.77 -4.54
C PRO A 284 17.65 7.88 -5.33
N THR A 285 16.59 7.59 -6.11
CA THR A 285 15.91 8.64 -6.93
C THR A 285 14.43 8.84 -6.59
N PRO A 286 14.07 9.17 -5.33
CA PRO A 286 12.67 9.33 -4.90
C PRO A 286 11.91 10.49 -5.58
N GLY A 287 12.58 11.38 -6.31
CA GLY A 287 11.98 12.54 -6.98
C GLY A 287 11.75 12.41 -8.49
N LEU A 288 12.23 11.35 -9.15
CA LEU A 288 12.22 11.27 -10.61
C LEU A 288 10.90 10.67 -11.13
N LEU A 289 10.14 11.44 -11.90
CA LEU A 289 8.90 11.00 -12.56
C LEU A 289 9.15 10.71 -14.05
N TYR A 290 8.38 9.80 -14.65
CA TYR A 290 8.50 9.45 -16.07
C TYR A 290 7.19 9.73 -16.83
N ASP A 291 7.29 10.16 -18.09
CA ASP A 291 6.15 10.40 -18.98
C ASP A 291 6.27 9.70 -20.35
N ILE A 292 6.50 8.39 -20.30
CA ILE A 292 6.63 7.52 -21.46
C ILE A 292 5.28 6.79 -21.62
N PRO A 293 4.62 6.79 -22.78
CA PRO A 293 3.38 6.04 -22.94
C PRO A 293 3.55 4.56 -22.61
N VAL A 294 2.57 3.97 -21.93
CA VAL A 294 2.47 2.53 -21.73
C VAL A 294 2.06 1.89 -23.05
N ASP A 295 3.02 1.24 -23.70
CA ASP A 295 2.83 0.52 -24.96
C ASP A 295 3.27 -0.95 -24.81
N ALA A 296 3.02 -1.76 -25.84
CA ALA A 296 3.50 -3.12 -25.91
C ALA A 296 5.05 -3.17 -25.89
N PRO A 297 5.67 -4.13 -25.20
CA PRO A 297 7.11 -4.33 -25.30
C PRO A 297 7.49 -4.63 -26.75
N GLU A 298 8.59 -4.03 -27.22
CA GLU A 298 9.13 -4.38 -28.54
C GLU A 298 9.37 -5.89 -28.62
N PRO A 299 8.99 -6.56 -29.72
CA PRO A 299 9.31 -7.97 -29.89
C PRO A 299 10.82 -8.13 -29.81
N THR A 300 11.29 -8.98 -28.90
CA THR A 300 12.71 -9.35 -28.84
C THR A 300 13.08 -9.90 -30.21
N LYS A 301 13.99 -9.24 -30.93
CA LYS A 301 14.62 -9.86 -32.10
C LYS A 301 15.17 -11.20 -31.61
N PRO A 302 14.86 -12.33 -32.28
CA PRO A 302 15.51 -13.58 -31.94
C PRO A 302 17.01 -13.32 -32.02
N ASP A 303 17.74 -13.69 -30.97
CA ASP A 303 19.20 -13.61 -30.95
C ASP A 303 19.68 -14.15 -32.28
N ALA A 304 20.46 -13.35 -33.01
CA ALA A 304 21.11 -13.79 -34.22
C ALA A 304 21.93 -15.00 -33.81
N ALA A 305 21.40 -16.19 -34.10
CA ALA A 305 22.04 -17.45 -33.80
C ALA A 305 23.47 -17.33 -34.31
N THR A 306 24.43 -17.33 -33.39
CA THR A 306 25.81 -17.67 -33.71
C THR A 306 25.73 -19.05 -34.35
N GLY A 307 25.78 -19.03 -35.69
CA GLY A 307 25.80 -20.21 -36.52
C GLY A 307 27.03 -21.07 -36.25
N PRO A 308 26.99 -22.33 -36.72
CA PRO A 308 27.83 -23.43 -36.27
C PRO A 308 29.33 -23.20 -36.42
#